data_AF-A0A7C3JAQ0-F1
#
_entry.id   AF-A0A7C3JAQ0-F1
#
_cell.length_a   1.000
_cell.length_b   1.000
_cell.length_c   1.000
_cell.angle_alpha   90.00
_cell.angle_beta   90.00
_cell.angle_gamma   90.00
#
_symmetry.space_group_name_H-M   'P 1'
#
loop_
_entity.id
_entity.type
_entity.pdbx_description
1 polymer ?
#
loop_
_entity_poly.entity_id
_entity_poly.type
_entity_poly.pdbx_seq_one_letter_code
_entity_poly.pdbx_strand_id
1 'polypeptide(L)'
;MIKKTTSQRFPAILIGGPPHAGKSVLAYSLREKLVEADFQCYLLRAAPDGEGNWTHRSDPELAQALRQGYKGVYTPTWIEYMRRDIAHRPLPFLVDVGGKPKSDQKEFFDQCTHAILLVKDTASEAEWQALMDQYNVPVIAVLTSQPDGESKLEATQPQIRGLITQLKWGQPATGPVFEAVLQRVKALFNYSDDDIVTMHQAEAPTDLVIVINKLYRRLNPHRSGQDWEPTDLPAVLDYLPQNLPLGLFGIGPIWLYVAVACHIFPTRFYQFDARRSWVNPVSFVAGAANVPLQIISQETSQYLYLKLDLLKDYLDYQSEMTIPLPSVPANKGVILEGKGPAWLYTGLALFYYQAPWVAVYQPQLNRAVVAFSTQTTGPYIVGNTITLT
;
A
#
# COMPACT_ATOMS: atom_id res chain seq x y z
N MET A 1 2.59 -37.06 12.85
CA MET A 1 2.02 -35.78 12.39
C MET A 1 3.08 -35.11 11.53
N ILE A 2 2.95 -35.23 10.20
CA ILE A 2 3.97 -34.77 9.26
C ILE A 2 3.97 -33.24 9.32
N LYS A 3 5.09 -32.63 9.77
CA LYS A 3 5.37 -31.22 9.52
C LYS A 3 5.28 -31.02 8.01
N LYS A 4 4.22 -30.37 7.52
CA LYS A 4 4.22 -29.80 6.17
C LYS A 4 5.24 -28.67 6.15
N THR A 5 6.51 -29.01 5.99
CA THR A 5 7.49 -28.10 5.41
C THR A 5 7.17 -27.99 3.93
N THR A 6 6.27 -27.06 3.60
CA THR A 6 6.07 -26.55 2.25
C THR A 6 5.87 -25.06 2.40
N SER A 7 6.90 -24.29 2.00
CA SER A 7 6.81 -22.88 1.64
C SER A 7 5.78 -22.75 0.51
N GLN A 8 4.50 -22.76 0.85
CA GLN A 8 3.46 -22.49 -0.13
C GLN A 8 3.43 -20.97 -0.30
N ARG A 9 4.21 -20.48 -1.27
CA ARG A 9 4.20 -19.06 -1.63
C ARG A 9 2.79 -18.69 -2.07
N PHE A 10 2.24 -17.61 -1.51
CA PHE A 10 0.97 -17.05 -1.96
C PHE A 10 1.02 -16.76 -3.46
N PRO A 11 -0.11 -16.60 -4.17
CA PRO A 11 -0.08 -16.20 -5.58
C PRO A 11 0.48 -14.80 -5.77
N ALA A 12 1.17 -14.57 -6.88
CA ALA A 12 1.48 -13.24 -7.41
C ALA A 12 0.99 -13.18 -8.86
N ILE A 13 0.06 -12.28 -9.15
CA ILE A 13 -0.55 -12.14 -10.47
C ILE A 13 -0.03 -10.85 -11.11
N LEU A 14 0.75 -10.99 -12.17
CA LEU A 14 1.25 -9.90 -12.98
C LEU A 14 0.11 -9.30 -13.83
N ILE A 15 0.04 -7.98 -13.90
CA ILE A 15 -0.89 -7.25 -14.77
C ILE A 15 -0.06 -6.54 -15.85
N GLY A 16 -0.02 -7.15 -17.03
CA GLY A 16 0.83 -6.75 -18.15
C GLY A 16 0.01 -6.14 -19.29
N GLY A 17 0.68 -5.44 -20.20
CA GLY A 17 0.03 -4.79 -21.35
C GLY A 17 0.66 -3.45 -21.75
N PRO A 18 0.39 -2.96 -22.97
CA PRO A 18 1.01 -1.74 -23.49
C PRO A 18 0.63 -0.50 -22.67
N PRO A 19 1.32 0.64 -22.84
CA PRO A 19 0.94 1.88 -22.17
C PRO A 19 -0.51 2.26 -22.47
N HIS A 20 -1.17 2.88 -21.48
CA HIS A 20 -2.56 3.37 -21.59
C HIS A 20 -3.64 2.29 -21.80
N ALA A 21 -3.30 1.00 -21.71
CA ALA A 21 -4.28 -0.10 -21.80
C ALA A 21 -5.16 -0.30 -20.55
N GLY A 22 -5.18 0.64 -19.59
CA GLY A 22 -6.02 0.52 -18.40
C GLY A 22 -5.52 -0.42 -17.29
N LYS A 23 -4.25 -0.88 -17.34
CA LYS A 23 -3.65 -1.81 -16.34
C LYS A 23 -3.88 -1.38 -14.90
N SER A 24 -3.52 -0.14 -14.57
CA SER A 24 -3.64 0.41 -13.23
C SER A 24 -5.08 0.43 -12.73
N VAL A 25 -6.04 0.73 -13.63
CA VAL A 25 -7.47 0.73 -13.34
C VAL A 25 -7.97 -0.68 -13.07
N LEU A 26 -7.59 -1.65 -13.91
CA LEU A 26 -7.93 -3.06 -13.70
C LEU A 26 -7.37 -3.59 -12.38
N ALA A 27 -6.08 -3.32 -12.12
CA ALA A 27 -5.39 -3.74 -10.90
C ALA A 27 -6.05 -3.18 -9.64
N TYR A 28 -6.36 -1.87 -9.66
CA TYR A 28 -7.07 -1.21 -8.58
C TYR A 28 -8.49 -1.76 -8.39
N SER A 29 -9.25 -1.94 -9.47
CA SER A 29 -10.63 -2.44 -9.40
C SER A 29 -10.69 -3.87 -8.86
N LEU A 30 -9.76 -4.73 -9.26
CA LEU A 30 -9.61 -6.08 -8.69
C LEU A 30 -9.30 -6.00 -7.20
N ARG A 31 -8.36 -5.12 -6.79
CA ARG A 31 -8.02 -4.92 -5.37
C ARG A 31 -9.23 -4.48 -4.56
N GLU A 32 -9.99 -3.47 -5.01
CA GLU A 32 -11.18 -3.01 -4.26
C GLU A 32 -12.21 -4.14 -4.12
N LYS A 33 -12.51 -4.87 -5.20
CA LYS A 33 -13.50 -5.96 -5.18
C LYS A 33 -13.06 -7.18 -4.36
N LEU A 34 -11.75 -7.43 -4.28
CA LEU A 34 -11.19 -8.44 -3.38
C LEU A 34 -11.33 -8.00 -1.92
N VAL A 35 -11.02 -6.73 -1.62
CA VAL A 35 -11.16 -6.15 -0.28
C VAL A 35 -12.63 -6.13 0.19
N GLU A 36 -13.57 -5.75 -0.68
CA GLU A 36 -15.02 -5.80 -0.42
C GLU A 36 -15.51 -7.23 -0.15
N ALA A 37 -14.84 -8.22 -0.73
CA ALA A 37 -15.17 -9.64 -0.58
C ALA A 37 -14.32 -10.34 0.49
N ASP A 38 -13.64 -9.58 1.36
CA ASP A 38 -12.81 -10.10 2.45
C ASP A 38 -11.72 -11.06 1.97
N PHE A 39 -10.93 -10.60 1.00
CA PHE A 39 -9.66 -11.23 0.62
C PHE A 39 -8.48 -10.35 1.04
N GLN A 40 -7.55 -10.91 1.80
CA GLN A 40 -6.24 -10.29 2.03
C GLN A 40 -5.41 -10.33 0.74
N CYS A 41 -5.09 -9.16 0.18
CA CYS A 41 -4.16 -9.04 -0.93
C CYS A 41 -3.43 -7.69 -0.90
N TYR A 42 -2.30 -7.63 -1.60
CA TYR A 42 -1.55 -6.39 -1.77
C TYR A 42 -1.41 -6.04 -3.26
N LEU A 43 -1.74 -4.80 -3.60
CA LEU A 43 -1.41 -4.23 -4.91
C LEU A 43 0.00 -3.64 -4.84
N LEU A 44 0.95 -4.33 -5.46
CA LEU A 44 2.33 -3.90 -5.61
C LEU A 44 2.45 -3.11 -6.93
N ARG A 45 2.80 -1.82 -6.83
CA ARG A 45 3.21 -1.01 -7.98
C ARG A 45 4.67 -1.32 -8.29
N ALA A 46 4.88 -2.23 -9.23
CA ALA A 46 6.19 -2.66 -9.71
C ALA A 46 6.61 -1.87 -10.96
N ALA A 47 6.36 -0.57 -10.95
CA ALA A 47 6.92 0.40 -11.88
C ALA A 47 7.11 1.73 -11.16
N PRO A 48 8.27 2.42 -11.30
CA PRO A 48 8.52 3.73 -10.73
C PRO A 48 7.90 4.83 -11.62
N ASP A 49 6.61 4.72 -11.96
CA ASP A 49 5.92 5.64 -12.87
C ASP A 49 5.10 6.74 -12.16
N GLY A 50 5.31 6.85 -10.85
CA GLY A 50 4.68 7.79 -9.95
C GLY A 50 3.30 7.36 -9.46
N GLU A 51 2.75 6.24 -9.93
CA GLU A 51 1.48 5.75 -9.43
C GLU A 51 1.62 5.11 -8.04
N GLY A 52 0.58 5.25 -7.23
CA GLY A 52 0.44 4.60 -5.94
C GLY A 52 -0.94 3.96 -5.79
N ASN A 53 -1.16 3.30 -4.65
CA ASN A 53 -2.49 2.77 -4.32
C ASN A 53 -3.49 3.90 -4.03
N TRP A 54 -2.99 5.11 -3.78
CA TRP A 54 -3.78 6.33 -3.63
C TRP A 54 -4.31 6.93 -4.94
N THR A 55 -3.71 6.61 -6.09
CA THR A 55 -3.98 7.31 -7.36
C THR A 55 -5.44 7.24 -7.78
N HIS A 56 -6.11 6.12 -7.52
CA HIS A 56 -7.53 5.94 -7.87
C HIS A 56 -8.51 6.35 -6.75
N ARG A 57 -7.98 6.69 -5.56
CA ARG A 57 -8.76 7.19 -4.40
C ARG A 57 -8.75 8.71 -4.28
N SER A 58 -8.01 9.38 -5.15
CA SER A 58 -7.82 10.84 -5.13
C SER A 58 -8.61 11.46 -6.28
N ASP A 59 -8.95 12.73 -6.14
CA ASP A 59 -9.43 13.54 -7.27
C ASP A 59 -8.46 13.39 -8.47
N PRO A 60 -8.94 13.24 -9.73
CA PRO A 60 -8.08 12.99 -10.88
C PRO A 60 -7.00 14.04 -11.13
N GLU A 61 -7.29 15.33 -10.88
CA GLU A 61 -6.31 16.41 -11.07
C GLU A 61 -5.22 16.34 -10.00
N LEU A 62 -5.63 16.17 -8.74
CA LEU A 62 -4.71 15.93 -7.63
C LEU A 62 -3.85 14.68 -7.89
N ALA A 63 -4.48 13.61 -8.39
CA ALA A 63 -3.80 12.35 -8.66
C ALA A 63 -2.71 12.52 -9.72
N GLN A 64 -3.01 13.28 -10.78
CA GLN A 64 -2.07 13.59 -11.85
C GLN A 64 -0.92 14.48 -11.36
N ALA A 65 -1.22 15.50 -10.55
CA ALA A 65 -0.20 16.38 -9.96
C ALA A 65 0.78 15.60 -9.08
N LEU A 66 0.27 14.78 -8.17
CA LEU A 66 1.08 13.91 -7.31
C LEU A 66 1.91 12.91 -8.13
N ARG A 67 1.32 12.29 -9.16
CA ARG A 67 2.03 11.33 -10.01
C ARG A 67 3.25 11.96 -10.67
N GLN A 68 3.16 13.20 -11.16
CA GLN A 68 4.29 13.88 -11.79
C GLN A 68 5.45 14.09 -10.81
N GLY A 69 5.14 14.46 -9.56
CA GLY A 69 6.15 14.64 -8.52
C GLY A 69 6.77 13.34 -7.98
N TYR A 70 6.14 12.19 -8.23
CA TYR A 70 6.60 10.89 -7.71
C TYR A 70 7.13 9.94 -8.78
N LYS A 71 7.28 10.39 -10.02
CA LYS A 71 7.90 9.61 -11.09
C LYS A 71 9.36 9.34 -10.78
N GLY A 72 9.74 8.11 -11.01
CA GLY A 72 11.02 7.56 -10.63
C GLY A 72 11.80 6.95 -11.78
N VAL A 73 12.89 6.28 -11.43
CA VAL A 73 13.80 5.63 -12.36
C VAL A 73 14.06 4.19 -11.93
N TYR A 74 14.03 3.27 -12.90
CA TYR A 74 14.51 1.91 -12.69
C TYR A 74 16.01 1.94 -12.41
N THR A 75 16.39 1.48 -11.22
CA THR A 75 17.80 1.26 -10.84
C THR A 75 18.03 -0.23 -10.59
N PRO A 76 19.27 -0.75 -10.74
CA PRO A 76 19.55 -2.15 -10.43
C PRO A 76 19.11 -2.56 -9.02
N THR A 77 19.31 -1.68 -8.04
CA THR A 77 18.88 -1.90 -6.65
C THR A 77 17.35 -1.98 -6.54
N TRP A 78 16.62 -1.15 -7.27
CA TRP A 78 15.15 -1.19 -7.28
C TRP A 78 14.64 -2.51 -7.86
N ILE A 79 15.25 -3.02 -8.94
CA ILE A 79 14.90 -4.31 -9.56
C ILE A 79 15.12 -5.45 -8.56
N GLU A 80 16.26 -5.44 -7.86
CA GLU A 80 16.56 -6.44 -6.83
C GLU A 80 15.55 -6.41 -5.68
N TYR A 81 15.15 -5.22 -5.22
CA TYR A 81 14.11 -5.09 -4.20
C TYR A 81 12.76 -5.63 -4.68
N MET A 82 12.35 -5.35 -5.93
CA MET A 82 11.11 -5.93 -6.47
C MET A 82 11.17 -7.44 -6.57
N ARG A 83 12.29 -7.99 -7.08
CA ARG A 83 12.50 -9.44 -7.15
C ARG A 83 12.38 -10.06 -5.76
N ARG A 84 13.07 -9.51 -4.76
CA ARG A 84 13.01 -9.96 -3.37
C ARG A 84 11.59 -9.90 -2.81
N ASP A 85 10.92 -8.76 -2.94
CA ASP A 85 9.60 -8.52 -2.34
C ASP A 85 8.53 -9.45 -2.94
N ILE A 86 8.57 -9.69 -4.27
CA ILE A 86 7.67 -10.64 -4.90
C ILE A 86 8.02 -12.06 -4.49
N ALA A 87 9.30 -12.43 -4.44
CA ALA A 87 9.73 -13.79 -4.06
C ALA A 87 9.35 -14.16 -2.62
N HIS A 88 9.40 -13.21 -1.69
CA HIS A 88 9.14 -13.38 -0.26
C HIS A 88 7.78 -12.83 0.17
N ARG A 89 6.86 -12.61 -0.77
CA ARG A 89 5.54 -12.01 -0.52
C ARG A 89 4.81 -12.70 0.65
N PRO A 90 4.43 -11.96 1.69
CA PRO A 90 3.70 -12.48 2.84
C PRO A 90 2.18 -12.56 2.59
N LEU A 91 1.71 -12.09 1.43
CA LEU A 91 0.30 -12.07 1.02
C LEU A 91 0.17 -12.37 -0.47
N PRO A 92 -1.03 -12.74 -0.96
CA PRO A 92 -1.35 -12.72 -2.38
C PRO A 92 -1.14 -11.33 -2.98
N PHE A 93 -0.41 -11.26 -4.10
CA PHE A 93 -0.07 -10.00 -4.77
C PHE A 93 -0.79 -9.85 -6.11
N LEU A 94 -1.26 -8.62 -6.37
CA LEU A 94 -1.46 -8.09 -7.71
C LEU A 94 -0.24 -7.24 -8.04
N VAL A 95 0.45 -7.51 -9.15
CA VAL A 95 1.72 -6.87 -9.51
C VAL A 95 1.53 -6.05 -10.79
N ASP A 96 1.50 -4.73 -10.66
CA ASP A 96 1.37 -3.80 -11.79
C ASP A 96 2.74 -3.38 -12.30
N VAL A 97 3.12 -3.83 -13.50
CA VAL A 97 4.50 -3.77 -14.03
C VAL A 97 4.75 -2.63 -15.02
N GLY A 98 3.79 -1.71 -15.18
CA GLY A 98 3.91 -0.61 -16.14
C GLY A 98 3.87 -1.05 -17.61
N GLY A 99 3.84 -0.08 -18.53
CA GLY A 99 3.47 -0.34 -19.93
C GLY A 99 4.60 -0.69 -20.91
N LYS A 100 5.86 -0.39 -20.56
CA LYS A 100 7.03 -0.58 -21.44
C LYS A 100 8.28 -0.96 -20.61
N PRO A 101 8.28 -2.10 -19.91
CA PRO A 101 9.48 -2.55 -19.23
C PRO A 101 10.58 -2.86 -20.27
N LYS A 102 11.79 -2.35 -20.07
CA LYS A 102 13.00 -2.71 -20.83
C LYS A 102 13.54 -4.08 -20.38
N SER A 103 14.56 -4.62 -21.07
CA SER A 103 15.03 -6.01 -20.85
C SER A 103 15.39 -6.32 -19.39
N ASP A 104 16.21 -5.48 -18.78
CA ASP A 104 16.62 -5.54 -17.36
C ASP A 104 15.44 -5.33 -16.41
N GLN A 105 14.45 -4.54 -16.80
CA GLN A 105 13.27 -4.22 -15.98
C GLN A 105 12.25 -5.37 -15.86
N LYS A 106 12.47 -6.48 -16.59
CA LYS A 106 11.60 -7.66 -16.59
C LYS A 106 12.11 -8.79 -15.69
N GLU A 107 13.29 -8.58 -15.09
CA GLU A 107 14.05 -9.57 -14.35
C GLU A 107 13.38 -10.15 -13.10
N PHE A 108 12.28 -9.56 -12.63
CA PHE A 108 11.48 -10.05 -11.51
C PHE A 108 10.18 -10.76 -11.93
N PHE A 109 9.91 -10.87 -13.25
CA PHE A 109 8.67 -11.46 -13.76
C PHE A 109 8.58 -12.95 -13.43
N ASP A 110 9.71 -13.66 -13.39
CA ASP A 110 9.83 -15.06 -12.97
C ASP A 110 9.38 -15.32 -11.53
N GLN A 111 9.30 -14.28 -10.69
CA GLN A 111 8.78 -14.40 -9.33
C GLN A 111 7.24 -14.38 -9.28
N CYS A 112 6.59 -13.98 -10.37
CA CYS A 112 5.13 -14.01 -10.51
C CYS A 112 4.64 -15.42 -10.84
N THR A 113 3.45 -15.76 -10.35
CA THR A 113 2.86 -17.10 -10.53
C THR A 113 1.91 -17.20 -11.71
N HIS A 114 1.28 -16.08 -12.09
CA HIS A 114 0.30 -16.00 -13.15
C HIS A 114 0.33 -14.60 -13.76
N ALA A 115 -0.28 -14.43 -14.94
CA ALA A 115 -0.43 -13.13 -15.59
C ALA A 115 -1.83 -12.89 -16.15
N ILE A 116 -2.27 -11.63 -16.08
CA ILE A 116 -3.40 -11.06 -16.80
C ILE A 116 -2.83 -10.06 -17.79
N LEU A 117 -3.13 -10.23 -19.08
CA LEU A 117 -2.62 -9.37 -20.15
C LEU A 117 -3.76 -8.50 -20.70
N LEU A 118 -3.51 -7.19 -20.75
CA LEU A 118 -4.29 -6.24 -21.52
C LEU A 118 -3.60 -6.01 -22.86
N VAL A 119 -4.31 -6.16 -23.96
CA VAL A 119 -3.76 -6.08 -25.32
C VAL A 119 -4.60 -5.13 -26.16
N LYS A 120 -4.00 -4.54 -27.20
CA LYS A 120 -4.70 -3.63 -28.13
C LYS A 120 -4.98 -4.25 -29.50
N ASP A 121 -4.13 -5.20 -29.90
CA ASP A 121 -4.11 -5.86 -31.20
C ASP A 121 -3.34 -7.19 -31.09
N THR A 122 -3.40 -8.00 -32.14
CA THR A 122 -2.73 -9.31 -32.21
C THR A 122 -1.21 -9.21 -32.05
N ALA A 123 -0.60 -8.10 -32.48
CA ALA A 123 0.85 -7.90 -32.35
C ALA A 123 1.25 -7.69 -30.88
N SER A 124 0.51 -6.84 -30.16
CA SER A 124 0.66 -6.64 -28.72
C SER A 124 0.38 -7.91 -27.93
N GLU A 125 -0.59 -8.73 -28.36
CA GLU A 125 -0.83 -10.03 -27.73
C GLU A 125 0.38 -10.95 -27.90
N ALA A 126 0.89 -11.11 -29.12
CA ALA A 126 2.05 -11.96 -29.39
C ALA A 126 3.30 -11.51 -28.61
N GLU A 127 3.54 -10.19 -28.53
CA GLU A 127 4.67 -9.63 -27.76
C GLU A 127 4.58 -9.98 -26.27
N TRP A 128 3.42 -9.72 -25.64
CA TRP A 128 3.26 -9.98 -24.21
C TRP A 128 3.16 -11.48 -23.89
N GLN A 129 2.58 -12.29 -24.77
CA GLN A 129 2.55 -13.74 -24.61
C GLN A 129 3.96 -14.33 -24.66
N ALA A 130 4.76 -13.99 -25.69
CA ALA A 130 6.14 -14.46 -25.80
C ALA A 130 6.99 -14.04 -24.60
N LEU A 131 6.71 -12.86 -24.04
CA LEU A 131 7.35 -12.40 -22.82
C LEU A 131 6.96 -13.25 -21.60
N MET A 132 5.68 -13.57 -21.42
CA MET A 132 5.27 -14.46 -20.32
C MET A 132 5.82 -15.88 -20.47
N ASP A 133 5.89 -16.38 -21.70
CA ASP A 133 6.48 -17.68 -22.02
C ASP A 133 7.98 -17.70 -21.68
N GLN A 134 8.73 -16.64 -22.02
CA GLN A 134 10.15 -16.49 -21.68
C GLN A 134 10.41 -16.63 -20.18
N TYR A 135 9.52 -16.10 -19.34
CA TYR A 135 9.64 -16.13 -17.88
C TYR A 135 8.86 -17.27 -17.22
N ASN A 136 8.27 -18.18 -18.00
CA ASN A 136 7.44 -19.29 -17.54
C ASN A 136 6.28 -18.85 -16.61
N VAL A 137 5.61 -17.74 -16.96
CA VAL A 137 4.47 -17.22 -16.20
C VAL A 137 3.16 -17.58 -16.92
N PRO A 138 2.36 -18.52 -16.39
CA PRO A 138 1.09 -18.89 -17.01
C PRO A 138 0.12 -17.71 -17.15
N VAL A 139 -0.41 -17.51 -18.36
CA VAL A 139 -1.41 -16.47 -18.64
C VAL A 139 -2.81 -17.01 -18.33
N ILE A 140 -3.52 -16.34 -17.42
CA ILE A 140 -4.88 -16.74 -17.01
C ILE A 140 -5.97 -15.94 -17.73
N ALA A 141 -5.62 -14.78 -18.30
CA ALA A 141 -6.53 -13.92 -19.05
C ALA A 141 -5.78 -13.07 -20.08
N VAL A 142 -6.37 -12.94 -21.27
CA VAL A 142 -5.96 -12.00 -22.32
C VAL A 142 -7.17 -11.17 -22.70
N LEU A 143 -7.11 -9.87 -22.40
CA LEU A 143 -8.22 -8.95 -22.53
C LEU A 143 -7.90 -7.89 -23.57
N THR A 144 -8.70 -7.81 -24.62
CA THR A 144 -8.59 -6.70 -25.58
C THR A 144 -9.14 -5.45 -24.92
N SER A 145 -8.29 -4.45 -24.68
CA SER A 145 -8.68 -3.19 -24.03
C SER A 145 -9.06 -2.14 -25.07
N GLN A 146 -10.27 -1.60 -24.98
CA GLN A 146 -10.72 -0.48 -25.81
C GLN A 146 -11.27 0.65 -24.93
N PRO A 147 -11.21 1.92 -25.38
CA PRO A 147 -11.69 3.05 -24.58
C PRO A 147 -13.22 3.02 -24.38
N ASP A 148 -13.96 2.61 -25.39
CA ASP A 148 -15.42 2.68 -25.46
C ASP A 148 -16.01 1.40 -26.08
N GLY A 149 -17.33 1.24 -26.00
CA GLY A 149 -18.05 0.04 -26.42
C GLY A 149 -18.53 -0.81 -25.24
N GLU A 150 -19.22 -1.91 -25.54
CA GLU A 150 -19.73 -2.85 -24.54
C GLU A 150 -18.69 -3.95 -24.27
N SER A 151 -18.41 -4.21 -22.99
CA SER A 151 -17.51 -5.30 -22.59
C SER A 151 -18.15 -6.65 -22.90
N LYS A 152 -17.43 -7.54 -23.58
CA LYS A 152 -17.95 -8.84 -24.06
C LYS A 152 -17.00 -9.98 -23.70
N LEU A 153 -17.54 -10.95 -22.97
CA LEU A 153 -16.83 -12.20 -22.66
C LEU A 153 -16.90 -13.15 -23.86
N GLU A 154 -15.74 -13.65 -24.28
CA GLU A 154 -15.62 -14.54 -25.45
C GLU A 154 -15.35 -15.97 -25.01
N ALA A 155 -14.46 -16.17 -24.04
CA ALA A 155 -14.13 -17.49 -23.51
C ALA A 155 -13.67 -17.41 -22.05
N THR A 156 -13.84 -18.49 -21.30
CA THR A 156 -13.31 -18.64 -19.93
C THR A 156 -12.26 -19.75 -19.82
N GLN A 157 -12.10 -20.57 -20.87
CA GLN A 157 -11.19 -21.71 -20.92
C GLN A 157 -10.47 -21.77 -22.28
N PRO A 158 -9.18 -22.17 -22.32
CA PRO A 158 -8.32 -22.46 -21.17
C PRO A 158 -7.93 -21.20 -20.37
N GLN A 159 -7.94 -20.04 -21.03
CA GLN A 159 -7.74 -18.73 -20.43
C GLN A 159 -8.97 -17.84 -20.69
N ILE A 160 -9.18 -16.84 -19.85
CA ILE A 160 -10.24 -15.87 -20.07
C ILE A 160 -9.88 -14.99 -21.26
N ARG A 161 -10.82 -14.81 -22.18
CA ARG A 161 -10.72 -13.91 -23.33
C ARG A 161 -11.96 -13.05 -23.44
N GLY A 162 -11.77 -11.81 -23.83
CA GLY A 162 -12.86 -10.90 -24.08
C GLY A 162 -12.42 -9.47 -24.33
N LEU A 163 -13.39 -8.67 -24.77
CA LEU A 163 -13.28 -7.22 -24.90
C LEU A 163 -13.61 -6.57 -23.55
N ILE A 164 -12.67 -5.81 -23.00
CA ILE A 164 -12.90 -4.96 -21.83
C ILE A 164 -12.83 -3.49 -22.23
N THR A 165 -13.81 -2.72 -21.77
CA THR A 165 -13.98 -1.31 -22.11
C THR A 165 -14.00 -0.43 -20.86
N GLN A 166 -13.91 0.88 -21.04
CA GLN A 166 -14.11 1.87 -19.96
C GLN A 166 -13.16 1.74 -18.77
N LEU A 167 -11.92 1.26 -18.99
CA LEU A 167 -10.86 1.29 -17.97
C LEU A 167 -10.33 2.73 -17.76
N LYS A 168 -11.18 3.59 -17.19
CA LYS A 168 -10.95 5.03 -16.97
C LYS A 168 -10.71 5.31 -15.49
N TRP A 169 -9.91 6.34 -15.18
CA TRP A 169 -9.67 6.74 -13.79
C TRP A 169 -10.95 7.22 -13.11
N GLY A 170 -11.08 6.93 -11.81
CA GLY A 170 -12.27 7.26 -11.03
C GLY A 170 -13.49 6.36 -11.28
N GLN A 171 -13.42 5.41 -12.22
CA GLN A 171 -14.49 4.47 -12.51
C GLN A 171 -14.01 3.04 -12.25
N PRO A 172 -14.69 2.26 -11.38
CA PRO A 172 -14.35 0.86 -11.18
C PRO A 172 -14.63 0.08 -12.46
N ALA A 173 -13.72 -0.85 -12.81
CA ALA A 173 -13.96 -1.80 -13.88
C ALA A 173 -15.16 -2.70 -13.52
N THR A 174 -16.04 -2.93 -14.49
CA THR A 174 -17.27 -3.71 -14.33
C THR A 174 -17.56 -4.54 -15.58
N GLY A 175 -18.62 -5.34 -15.52
CA GLY A 175 -19.11 -6.11 -16.67
C GLY A 175 -18.62 -7.57 -16.69
N PRO A 176 -19.11 -8.37 -17.66
CA PRO A 176 -18.97 -9.83 -17.65
C PRO A 176 -17.52 -10.31 -17.73
N VAL A 177 -16.67 -9.57 -18.46
CA VAL A 177 -15.24 -9.88 -18.57
C VAL A 177 -14.52 -9.64 -17.25
N PHE A 178 -14.78 -8.49 -16.61
CA PHE A 178 -14.19 -8.15 -15.32
C PHE A 178 -14.62 -9.17 -14.25
N GLU A 179 -15.90 -9.53 -14.19
CA GLU A 179 -16.39 -10.53 -13.24
C GLU A 179 -15.75 -11.90 -13.45
N ALA A 180 -15.61 -12.36 -14.70
CA ALA A 180 -14.92 -13.61 -14.99
C ALA A 180 -13.46 -13.60 -14.49
N VAL A 181 -12.74 -12.48 -14.69
CA VAL A 181 -11.37 -12.31 -14.20
C VAL A 181 -11.34 -12.28 -12.68
N LEU A 182 -12.24 -11.53 -12.03
CA LEU A 182 -12.35 -11.46 -10.57
C LEU A 182 -12.57 -12.86 -9.96
N GLN A 183 -13.46 -13.66 -10.53
CA GLN A 183 -13.71 -15.03 -10.05
C GLN A 183 -12.48 -15.93 -10.21
N ARG A 184 -11.74 -15.82 -11.33
CA ARG A 184 -10.48 -16.56 -11.52
C ARG A 184 -9.42 -16.14 -10.51
N VAL A 185 -9.31 -14.84 -10.22
CA VAL A 185 -8.37 -14.31 -9.22
C VAL A 185 -8.76 -14.80 -7.82
N LYS A 186 -10.04 -14.75 -7.45
CA LYS A 186 -10.54 -15.29 -6.17
C LYS A 186 -10.23 -16.78 -6.01
N ALA A 187 -10.41 -17.57 -7.07
CA ALA A 187 -10.07 -18.99 -7.05
C ALA A 187 -8.57 -19.26 -6.84
N LEU A 188 -7.69 -18.41 -7.38
CA LEU A 188 -6.25 -18.48 -7.12
C LEU A 188 -5.90 -18.01 -5.71
N PHE A 189 -6.60 -16.99 -5.21
CA PHE A 189 -6.43 -16.41 -3.88
C PHE A 189 -7.24 -17.17 -2.82
N ASN A 190 -7.62 -18.43 -3.08
CA ASN A 190 -8.49 -19.23 -2.23
C ASN A 190 -7.78 -19.69 -0.94
N TYR A 191 -7.45 -18.73 -0.10
CA TYR A 191 -7.08 -18.85 1.30
C TYR A 191 -8.21 -18.17 2.06
N SER A 192 -8.72 -18.78 3.13
CA SER A 192 -9.66 -18.03 3.94
C SER A 192 -8.93 -16.84 4.59
N ASP A 193 -9.62 -15.72 4.74
CA ASP A 193 -9.07 -14.56 5.45
C ASP A 193 -8.61 -14.96 6.87
N ASP A 194 -9.29 -15.92 7.49
CA ASP A 194 -8.91 -16.49 8.77
C ASP A 194 -7.62 -17.32 8.70
N ASP A 195 -7.32 -18.02 7.60
CA ASP A 195 -6.05 -18.75 7.45
C ASP A 195 -4.86 -17.78 7.40
N ILE A 196 -4.97 -16.72 6.58
CA ILE A 196 -3.91 -15.71 6.44
C ILE A 196 -3.71 -14.97 7.76
N VAL A 197 -4.81 -14.56 8.40
CA VAL A 197 -4.75 -13.90 9.72
C VAL A 197 -4.12 -14.83 10.75
N THR A 198 -4.56 -16.09 10.84
CA THR A 198 -4.03 -17.06 11.81
C THR A 198 -2.53 -17.30 11.60
N MET A 199 -2.10 -17.41 10.34
CA MET A 199 -0.69 -17.59 9.99
C MET A 199 0.14 -16.39 10.47
N HIS A 200 -0.28 -15.16 10.14
CA HIS A 200 0.45 -13.95 10.55
C HIS A 200 0.36 -13.66 12.04
N GLN A 201 -0.72 -14.07 12.71
CA GLN A 201 -0.82 -14.02 14.17
C GLN A 201 0.17 -14.98 14.84
N ALA A 202 0.36 -16.18 14.29
CA ALA A 202 1.33 -17.14 14.81
C ALA A 202 2.79 -16.66 14.63
N GLU A 203 3.07 -15.85 13.61
CA GLU A 203 4.38 -15.24 13.35
C GLU A 203 4.56 -13.87 14.02
N ALA A 204 3.53 -13.34 14.68
CA ALA A 204 3.58 -12.01 15.27
C ALA A 204 4.57 -11.95 16.45
N PRO A 205 5.36 -10.88 16.58
CA PRO A 205 6.26 -10.70 17.73
C PRO A 205 5.58 -10.41 19.07
N THR A 206 4.24 -10.48 19.13
CA THR A 206 3.41 -10.17 20.30
C THR A 206 2.12 -10.98 20.26
N ASP A 207 1.58 -11.30 21.44
CA ASP A 207 0.35 -12.09 21.59
C ASP A 207 -0.89 -11.30 21.15
N LEU A 208 -0.89 -9.97 21.32
CA LEU A 208 -2.00 -9.11 20.95
C LEU A 208 -1.84 -8.59 19.53
N VAL A 209 -2.59 -9.15 18.59
CA VAL A 209 -2.66 -8.70 17.20
C VAL A 209 -4.04 -8.16 16.88
N ILE A 210 -4.08 -6.90 16.45
CA ILE A 210 -5.27 -6.23 15.96
C ILE A 210 -5.29 -6.31 14.44
N VAL A 211 -6.35 -6.93 13.89
CA VAL A 211 -6.58 -6.98 12.45
C VAL A 211 -7.39 -5.76 12.03
N ILE A 212 -6.79 -4.86 11.23
CA ILE A 212 -7.37 -3.55 10.87
C ILE A 212 -8.77 -3.70 10.27
N ASN A 213 -8.99 -4.65 9.35
CA ASN A 213 -10.28 -4.81 8.68
C ASN A 213 -11.37 -5.26 9.66
N LYS A 214 -11.02 -6.17 10.60
CA LYS A 214 -11.94 -6.64 11.63
C LYS A 214 -12.25 -5.52 12.63
N LEU A 215 -11.25 -4.70 12.98
CA LEU A 215 -11.44 -3.50 13.79
C LEU A 215 -12.36 -2.49 13.12
N TYR A 216 -12.13 -2.20 11.84
CA TYR A 216 -12.96 -1.25 11.07
C TYR A 216 -14.43 -1.65 11.10
N ARG A 217 -14.76 -2.91 10.75
CA ARG A 217 -16.15 -3.39 10.75
C ARG A 217 -16.79 -3.36 12.13
N ARG A 218 -16.00 -3.63 13.17
CA ARG A 218 -16.50 -3.59 14.55
C ARG A 218 -16.90 -2.18 14.97
N LEU A 219 -16.09 -1.18 14.64
CA LEU A 219 -16.34 0.20 15.03
C LEU A 219 -17.31 0.91 14.07
N ASN A 220 -17.37 0.47 12.82
CA ASN A 220 -18.17 1.08 11.74
C ASN A 220 -19.11 0.04 11.07
N PRO A 221 -20.04 -0.60 11.80
CA PRO A 221 -20.85 -1.71 11.27
C PRO A 221 -21.78 -1.32 10.11
N HIS A 222 -22.03 -0.02 9.91
CA HIS A 222 -22.89 0.51 8.85
C HIS A 222 -22.13 0.98 7.60
N ARG A 223 -20.78 0.97 7.63
CA ARG A 223 -19.95 1.35 6.49
C ARG A 223 -19.37 0.09 5.82
N SER A 224 -19.34 0.06 4.49
CA SER A 224 -18.68 -1.00 3.72
C SER A 224 -17.22 -0.62 3.42
N GLY A 225 -16.38 -1.62 3.14
CA GLY A 225 -14.99 -1.39 2.76
C GLY A 225 -14.06 -1.09 3.95
N GLN A 226 -13.13 -0.16 3.77
CA GLN A 226 -12.09 0.23 4.74
C GLN A 226 -11.78 1.73 4.65
N ASP A 227 -12.84 2.53 4.51
CA ASP A 227 -12.73 3.98 4.38
C ASP A 227 -12.72 4.59 5.77
N TRP A 228 -11.51 4.59 6.35
CA TRP A 228 -11.21 5.20 7.63
C TRP A 228 -11.31 6.72 7.56
N GLU A 229 -12.04 7.33 8.49
CA GLU A 229 -12.14 8.78 8.66
C GLU A 229 -11.33 9.23 9.87
N PRO A 230 -10.73 10.44 9.87
CA PRO A 230 -10.01 10.97 11.03
C PRO A 230 -10.82 10.91 12.34
N THR A 231 -12.13 11.14 12.25
CA THR A 231 -13.09 11.08 13.36
C THR A 231 -13.26 9.70 13.97
N ASP A 232 -12.78 8.64 13.31
CA ASP A 232 -12.81 7.28 13.85
C ASP A 232 -11.69 7.06 14.88
N LEU A 233 -10.64 7.90 14.90
CA LEU A 233 -9.48 7.73 15.77
C LEU A 233 -9.82 7.66 17.27
N PRO A 234 -10.64 8.55 17.86
CA PRO A 234 -10.99 8.47 19.27
C PRO A 234 -11.58 7.10 19.64
N ALA A 235 -12.53 6.59 18.85
CA ALA A 235 -13.16 5.29 19.10
C ALA A 235 -12.17 4.12 18.93
N VAL A 236 -11.22 4.23 18.00
CA VAL A 236 -10.11 3.26 17.88
C VAL A 236 -9.26 3.25 19.14
N LEU A 237 -8.81 4.41 19.60
CA LEU A 237 -7.92 4.50 20.76
C LEU A 237 -8.63 4.09 22.06
N ASP A 238 -9.93 4.38 22.20
CA ASP A 238 -10.73 3.93 23.34
C ASP A 238 -10.93 2.41 23.36
N TYR A 239 -10.98 1.77 22.18
CA TYR A 239 -11.14 0.32 22.06
C TYR A 239 -9.84 -0.44 22.36
N LEU A 240 -8.69 0.15 22.06
CA LEU A 240 -7.39 -0.50 22.19
C LEU A 240 -6.88 -0.45 23.64
N PRO A 241 -6.16 -1.49 24.09
CA PRO A 241 -5.57 -1.45 25.42
C PRO A 241 -4.39 -0.47 25.45
N GLN A 242 -4.24 0.18 26.60
CA GLN A 242 -3.04 0.94 26.93
C GLN A 242 -2.01 0.01 27.59
N ASN A 243 -0.72 0.31 27.41
CA ASN A 243 0.40 -0.35 28.10
C ASN A 243 0.60 -1.85 27.80
N LEU A 244 0.12 -2.36 26.65
CA LEU A 244 0.39 -3.73 26.20
C LEU A 244 1.12 -3.74 24.84
N PRO A 245 2.08 -4.66 24.63
CA PRO A 245 2.69 -4.83 23.31
C PRO A 245 1.63 -5.22 22.29
N LEU A 246 1.60 -4.54 21.15
CA LEU A 246 0.51 -4.67 20.18
C LEU A 246 1.05 -4.74 18.76
N GLY A 247 0.54 -5.68 17.99
CA GLY A 247 0.78 -5.85 16.57
C GLY A 247 -0.42 -5.38 15.76
N LEU A 248 -0.21 -4.51 14.76
CA LEU A 248 -1.26 -4.07 13.84
C LEU A 248 -1.11 -4.78 12.48
N PHE A 249 -2.06 -5.65 12.15
CA PHE A 249 -2.09 -6.45 10.92
C PHE A 249 -3.11 -5.93 9.91
N GLY A 250 -2.69 -5.72 8.67
CA GLY A 250 -3.57 -5.33 7.56
C GLY A 250 -3.10 -4.06 6.83
N ILE A 251 -3.99 -3.41 6.10
CA ILE A 251 -3.72 -2.16 5.39
C ILE A 251 -4.62 -1.07 5.96
N GLY A 252 -4.06 0.09 6.25
CA GLY A 252 -4.79 1.23 6.79
C GLY A 252 -4.04 2.54 6.47
N PRO A 253 -4.67 3.69 6.73
CA PRO A 253 -4.01 4.97 6.51
C PRO A 253 -2.85 5.17 7.49
N ILE A 254 -1.81 5.89 7.07
CA ILE A 254 -0.58 6.06 7.86
C ILE A 254 -0.88 6.73 9.22
N TRP A 255 -1.80 7.70 9.25
CA TRP A 255 -2.19 8.37 10.50
C TRP A 255 -2.81 7.41 11.53
N LEU A 256 -3.45 6.31 11.10
CA LEU A 256 -3.98 5.28 12.01
C LEU A 256 -2.83 4.51 12.68
N TYR A 257 -1.83 4.11 11.90
CA TYR A 257 -0.62 3.46 12.43
C TYR A 257 0.10 4.37 13.42
N VAL A 258 0.25 5.65 13.09
CA VAL A 258 0.86 6.65 13.98
C VAL A 258 0.07 6.80 15.28
N ALA A 259 -1.25 6.92 15.20
CA ALA A 259 -2.09 7.08 16.39
C ALA A 259 -1.97 5.88 17.34
N VAL A 260 -2.04 4.66 16.80
CA VAL A 260 -1.91 3.44 17.60
C VAL A 260 -0.51 3.30 18.21
N ALA A 261 0.55 3.58 17.44
CA ALA A 261 1.93 3.53 17.95
C ALA A 261 2.15 4.50 19.12
N CYS A 262 1.66 5.74 19.00
CA CYS A 262 1.75 6.75 20.04
C CYS A 262 0.86 6.42 21.27
N HIS A 263 -0.31 5.81 21.06
CA HIS A 263 -1.24 5.48 22.13
C HIS A 263 -0.67 4.47 23.14
N ILE A 264 0.11 3.51 22.66
CA ILE A 264 0.68 2.45 23.52
C ILE A 264 2.12 2.72 23.97
N PHE A 265 2.77 3.76 23.44
CA PHE A 265 4.14 4.13 23.80
C PHE A 265 4.25 4.42 25.32
N PRO A 266 5.29 3.93 26.03
CA PRO A 266 6.55 3.36 25.54
C PRO A 266 6.53 1.85 25.27
N THR A 267 5.36 1.21 25.27
CA THR A 267 5.24 -0.22 25.01
C THR A 267 5.55 -0.55 23.55
N ARG A 268 6.02 -1.77 23.28
CA ARG A 268 6.44 -2.18 21.94
C ARG A 268 5.25 -2.22 20.97
N PHE A 269 5.38 -1.48 19.88
CA PHE A 269 4.47 -1.51 18.76
C PHE A 269 5.09 -2.30 17.60
N TYR A 270 4.32 -3.20 17.01
CA TYR A 270 4.66 -3.92 15.79
C TYR A 270 3.62 -3.63 14.73
N GLN A 271 4.04 -3.62 13.47
CA GLN A 271 3.14 -3.37 12.34
C GLN A 271 3.50 -4.28 11.18
N PHE A 272 2.48 -4.73 10.47
CA PHE A 272 2.66 -5.55 9.29
C PHE A 272 2.99 -4.68 8.08
N ASP A 273 4.07 -5.01 7.37
CA ASP A 273 4.41 -4.45 6.07
C ASP A 273 4.24 -5.52 4.98
N ALA A 274 3.43 -5.24 3.97
CA ALA A 274 3.09 -6.23 2.95
C ALA A 274 4.29 -6.69 2.10
N ARG A 275 5.47 -6.06 2.19
CA ARG A 275 6.70 -6.47 1.48
C ARG A 275 7.69 -7.20 2.39
N ARG A 276 7.56 -7.06 3.71
CA ARG A 276 8.55 -7.56 4.70
C ARG A 276 7.97 -8.44 5.81
N SER A 277 6.64 -8.48 5.97
CA SER A 277 5.94 -8.99 7.17
C SER A 277 6.10 -8.04 8.38
N TRP A 278 6.13 -8.58 9.60
CA TRP A 278 6.19 -7.82 10.85
C TRP A 278 7.47 -6.99 10.98
N VAL A 279 7.30 -5.69 11.21
CA VAL A 279 8.39 -4.73 11.47
C VAL A 279 8.07 -3.87 12.69
N ASN A 280 9.12 -3.30 13.29
CA ASN A 280 8.99 -2.27 14.32
C ASN A 280 9.02 -0.88 13.66
N PRO A 281 8.48 0.16 14.33
CA PRO A 281 8.85 1.54 14.05
C PRO A 281 10.37 1.70 13.96
N VAL A 282 10.81 2.53 13.02
CA VAL A 282 12.24 2.83 12.87
C VAL A 282 12.72 3.67 14.04
N SER A 283 13.87 3.31 14.60
CA SER A 283 14.59 4.16 15.55
C SER A 283 15.45 5.16 14.81
N PHE A 284 15.47 6.40 15.27
CA PHE A 284 16.25 7.47 14.64
C PHE A 284 17.44 7.88 15.49
N VAL A 285 18.60 7.96 14.85
CA VAL A 285 19.83 8.50 15.41
C VAL A 285 20.15 9.82 14.71
N ALA A 286 20.47 10.85 15.49
CA ALA A 286 20.88 12.13 14.94
C ALA A 286 22.25 12.00 14.27
N GLY A 287 22.35 12.38 13.00
CA GLY A 287 23.63 12.38 12.27
C GLY A 287 23.47 12.61 10.78
N ALA A 288 24.57 12.41 10.04
CA ALA A 288 24.56 12.48 8.59
C ALA A 288 23.67 11.36 8.01
N ALA A 289 22.84 11.72 7.02
CA ALA A 289 21.89 10.79 6.42
C ALA A 289 22.60 9.54 5.84
N ASN A 290 22.21 8.35 6.31
CA ASN A 290 22.72 7.06 5.80
C ASN A 290 21.73 6.35 4.86
N VAL A 291 20.58 6.97 4.61
CA VAL A 291 19.48 6.45 3.79
C VAL A 291 19.12 7.46 2.69
N PRO A 292 18.48 7.03 1.58
CA PRO A 292 18.04 7.91 0.50
C PRO A 292 16.77 8.70 0.89
N LEU A 293 16.82 9.41 2.01
CA LEU A 293 15.73 10.21 2.56
C LEU A 293 16.29 11.59 2.94
N GLN A 294 15.63 12.63 2.43
CA GLN A 294 15.85 14.01 2.83
C GLN A 294 14.63 14.51 3.61
N ILE A 295 14.87 15.37 4.59
CA ILE A 295 13.81 16.07 5.32
C ILE A 295 13.98 17.56 5.09
N ILE A 296 12.93 18.17 4.55
CA ILE A 296 12.81 19.62 4.41
C ILE A 296 11.96 20.11 5.59
N SER A 297 12.53 20.96 6.41
CA SER A 297 11.87 21.50 7.60
C SER A 297 11.50 22.96 7.43
N GLN A 298 10.28 23.32 7.82
CA GLN A 298 9.82 24.71 7.92
C GLN A 298 9.17 24.92 9.29
N GLU A 299 9.68 25.88 10.04
CA GLU A 299 9.09 26.26 11.32
C GLU A 299 8.03 27.36 11.10
N THR A 300 6.86 27.19 11.70
CA THR A 300 5.80 28.21 11.76
C THR A 300 5.63 28.70 13.20
N SER A 301 4.69 29.62 13.44
CA SER A 301 4.34 30.04 14.81
C SER A 301 3.71 28.91 15.64
N GLN A 302 3.08 27.92 15.00
CA GLN A 302 2.29 26.88 15.67
C GLN A 302 2.95 25.50 15.65
N TYR A 303 3.73 25.19 14.62
CA TYR A 303 4.27 23.85 14.41
C TYR A 303 5.59 23.83 13.64
N LEU A 304 6.30 22.73 13.78
CA LEU A 304 7.38 22.34 12.88
C LEU A 304 6.80 21.45 11.78
N TYR A 305 6.86 21.93 10.53
CA TYR A 305 6.48 21.16 9.36
C TYR A 305 7.69 20.42 8.79
N LEU A 306 7.53 19.12 8.58
CA LEU A 306 8.57 18.23 8.06
C LEU A 306 8.04 17.53 6.81
N LYS A 307 8.63 17.87 5.67
CA LYS A 307 8.38 17.19 4.40
C LYS A 307 9.48 16.18 4.12
N LEU A 308 9.11 14.91 4.09
CA LEU A 308 9.92 13.78 3.70
C LEU A 308 10.00 13.73 2.17
N ASP A 309 11.22 13.70 1.65
CA ASP A 309 11.52 13.53 0.24
C ASP A 309 12.41 12.30 0.03
N LEU A 310 11.95 11.34 -0.76
CA LEU A 310 12.69 10.13 -1.05
C LEU A 310 13.62 10.40 -2.23
N LEU A 311 14.93 10.37 -1.98
CA LEU A 311 15.95 10.57 -3.02
C LEU A 311 16.02 9.40 -4.03
N LYS A 312 15.36 8.29 -3.71
CA LYS A 312 15.18 7.12 -4.57
C LYS A 312 13.75 6.60 -4.42
N ASP A 313 13.24 5.95 -5.46
CA ASP A 313 11.85 5.46 -5.49
C ASP A 313 11.51 4.34 -4.52
N TYR A 314 12.53 3.77 -3.88
CA TYR A 314 12.40 2.72 -2.90
C TYR A 314 13.28 3.00 -1.69
N LEU A 315 12.64 3.09 -0.52
CA LEU A 315 13.30 3.12 0.77
C LEU A 315 13.17 1.74 1.41
N ASP A 316 14.31 1.08 1.64
CA ASP A 316 14.32 -0.23 2.26
C ASP A 316 14.27 -0.12 3.78
N TYR A 317 13.59 -1.08 4.42
CA TYR A 317 13.45 -1.08 5.88
C TYR A 317 14.80 -1.32 6.56
N GLN A 318 15.07 -0.51 7.58
CA GLN A 318 16.17 -0.67 8.53
C GLN A 318 15.61 -0.40 9.92
N SER A 319 15.98 -1.21 10.93
CA SER A 319 15.49 -1.01 12.31
C SER A 319 15.96 0.32 12.91
N GLU A 320 17.07 0.85 12.41
CA GLU A 320 17.65 2.12 12.82
C GLU A 320 18.06 2.92 11.57
N MET A 321 17.79 4.22 11.56
CA MET A 321 18.21 5.14 10.52
C MET A 321 18.91 6.35 11.13
N THR A 322 20.01 6.76 10.51
CA THR A 322 20.69 8.01 10.88
C THR A 322 20.28 9.09 9.89
N ILE A 323 19.64 10.15 10.38
CA ILE A 323 19.23 11.30 9.57
C ILE A 323 19.29 12.60 10.39
N PRO A 324 19.47 13.76 9.75
CA PRO A 324 19.47 15.05 10.45
C PRO A 324 18.02 15.45 10.76
N LEU A 325 17.54 15.06 11.94
CA LEU A 325 16.22 15.46 12.44
C LEU A 325 16.32 16.75 13.26
N PRO A 326 15.57 17.81 12.91
CA PRO A 326 15.53 19.04 13.70
C PRO A 326 14.86 18.80 15.06
N SER A 327 15.29 19.53 16.08
CA SER A 327 14.61 19.59 17.38
C SER A 327 13.28 20.35 17.25
N VAL A 328 12.25 19.92 17.99
CA VAL A 328 10.96 20.63 18.02
C VAL A 328 11.03 21.73 19.09
N PRO A 329 10.72 23.00 18.76
CA PRO A 329 10.63 24.06 19.74
C PRO A 329 9.56 23.77 20.80
N ALA A 330 9.77 24.25 22.02
CA ALA A 330 8.80 24.10 23.11
C ALA A 330 7.42 24.62 22.69
N ASN A 331 6.36 23.88 23.06
CA ASN A 331 4.96 24.18 22.78
C ASN A 331 4.52 24.16 21.30
N LYS A 332 5.37 23.71 20.36
CA LYS A 332 4.98 23.54 18.95
C LYS A 332 4.72 22.08 18.62
N GLY A 333 3.66 21.83 17.86
CA GLY A 333 3.40 20.49 17.34
C GLY A 333 4.26 20.16 16.12
N VAL A 334 4.09 18.95 15.59
CA VAL A 334 4.79 18.48 14.39
C VAL A 334 3.79 18.06 13.32
N ILE A 335 4.03 18.48 12.08
CA ILE A 335 3.31 17.95 10.91
C ILE A 335 4.30 17.16 10.05
N LEU A 336 3.96 15.90 9.76
CA LEU A 336 4.72 15.02 8.88
C LEU A 336 4.01 14.91 7.52
N GLU A 337 4.71 15.23 6.44
CA GLU A 337 4.22 15.11 5.06
C GLU A 337 5.22 14.35 4.20
N GLY A 338 4.75 13.60 3.20
CA GLY A 338 5.61 13.04 2.16
C GLY A 338 5.15 11.67 1.70
N LYS A 339 5.94 11.05 0.83
CA LYS A 339 5.74 9.65 0.43
C LYS A 339 6.63 8.77 1.30
N GLY A 340 6.04 7.80 1.99
CA GLY A 340 6.82 6.84 2.75
C GLY A 340 5.97 5.71 3.32
N PRO A 341 6.61 4.65 3.80
CA PRO A 341 5.94 3.52 4.44
C PRO A 341 5.53 3.86 5.89
N ALA A 342 4.52 3.17 6.41
CA ALA A 342 3.98 3.44 7.74
C ALA A 342 5.05 3.34 8.84
N TRP A 343 6.00 2.42 8.74
CA TRP A 343 7.06 2.21 9.75
C TRP A 343 8.00 3.41 9.90
N LEU A 344 8.10 4.24 8.85
CA LEU A 344 8.90 5.46 8.87
C LEU A 344 8.16 6.55 9.65
N TYR A 345 6.86 6.68 9.39
CA TYR A 345 6.01 7.66 10.06
C TYR A 345 5.77 7.34 11.53
N THR A 346 5.57 6.06 11.88
CA THR A 346 5.47 5.65 13.29
C THR A 346 6.77 5.93 14.01
N GLY A 347 7.92 5.60 13.40
CA GLY A 347 9.23 5.97 13.96
C GLY A 347 9.38 7.47 14.19
N LEU A 348 8.99 8.31 13.22
CA LEU A 348 9.13 9.76 13.31
C LEU A 348 8.20 10.34 14.38
N ALA A 349 6.97 9.84 14.45
CA ALA A 349 6.03 10.26 15.49
C ALA A 349 6.51 9.87 16.89
N LEU A 350 7.13 8.70 17.05
CA LEU A 350 7.74 8.28 18.32
C LEU A 350 8.99 9.11 18.66
N PHE A 351 9.81 9.46 17.67
CA PHE A 351 10.93 10.39 17.87
C PHE A 351 10.44 11.77 18.35
N TYR A 352 9.33 12.24 17.80
CA TYR A 352 8.69 13.51 18.15
C TYR A 352 7.59 13.39 19.22
N TYR A 353 7.54 12.30 19.97
CA TYR A 353 6.48 12.05 20.96
C TYR A 353 6.41 13.10 22.08
N GLN A 354 7.52 13.80 22.34
CA GLN A 354 7.57 14.89 23.33
C GLN A 354 6.92 16.19 22.85
N ALA A 355 6.56 16.29 21.56
CA ALA A 355 5.79 17.43 21.06
C ALA A 355 4.35 17.38 21.64
N PRO A 356 3.69 18.53 21.85
CA PRO A 356 2.32 18.56 22.36
C PRO A 356 1.30 17.81 21.48
N TRP A 357 1.59 17.69 20.18
CA TRP A 357 0.80 16.92 19.23
C TRP A 357 1.62 16.59 17.97
N VAL A 358 1.24 15.52 17.29
CA VAL A 358 1.81 15.09 16.00
C VAL A 358 0.67 14.83 15.03
N ALA A 359 0.78 15.39 13.83
CA ALA A 359 -0.18 15.22 12.74
C ALA A 359 0.50 14.69 11.47
N VAL A 360 -0.24 13.92 10.68
CA VAL A 360 0.23 13.37 9.40
C VAL A 360 -0.60 13.96 8.27
N TYR A 361 0.06 14.59 7.31
CA TYR A 361 -0.59 15.14 6.12
C TYR A 361 -1.11 14.03 5.20
N GLN A 362 -2.40 14.09 4.86
CA GLN A 362 -3.08 13.18 3.96
C GLN A 362 -3.53 13.96 2.72
N PRO A 363 -2.87 13.79 1.56
CA PRO A 363 -3.18 14.56 0.35
C PRO A 363 -4.64 14.47 -0.09
N GLN A 364 -5.28 13.31 0.07
CA GLN A 364 -6.68 13.06 -0.30
C GLN A 364 -7.66 13.89 0.51
N LEU A 365 -7.28 14.27 1.74
CA LEU A 365 -8.08 15.14 2.59
C LEU A 365 -7.68 16.61 2.40
N ASN A 366 -6.53 16.89 1.76
CA ASN A 366 -5.88 18.20 1.72
C ASN A 366 -5.71 18.80 3.14
N ARG A 367 -5.41 17.93 4.11
CA ARG A 367 -5.34 18.24 5.54
C ARG A 367 -4.33 17.33 6.26
N ALA A 368 -3.77 17.82 7.36
CA ALA A 368 -3.04 16.99 8.32
C ALA A 368 -3.98 16.46 9.41
N VAL A 369 -3.95 15.15 9.64
CA VAL A 369 -4.74 14.46 10.66
C VAL A 369 -3.95 14.39 11.95
N VAL A 370 -4.48 14.94 13.04
CA VAL A 370 -3.87 14.85 14.37
C VAL A 370 -3.98 13.42 14.87
N ALA A 371 -2.85 12.71 14.87
CA ALA A 371 -2.76 11.30 15.24
C ALA A 371 -2.37 11.11 16.72
N PHE A 372 -1.68 12.10 17.30
CA PHE A 372 -1.30 12.13 18.70
C PHE A 372 -1.48 13.54 19.26
N SER A 373 -1.93 13.65 20.50
CA SER A 373 -2.01 14.91 21.23
C SER A 373 -2.02 14.68 22.73
N THR A 374 -1.35 15.57 23.47
CA THR A 374 -1.46 15.66 24.93
C THR A 374 -2.67 16.52 25.36
N GLN A 375 -3.38 17.13 24.42
CA GLN A 375 -4.54 17.99 24.65
C GLN A 375 -5.83 17.19 24.49
N THR A 376 -6.80 17.42 25.38
CA THR A 376 -8.15 16.82 25.31
C THR A 376 -9.20 17.79 24.82
N THR A 377 -8.87 19.07 24.66
CA THR A 377 -9.75 20.12 24.14
C THR A 377 -8.98 21.02 23.17
N GLY A 378 -9.72 21.79 22.36
CA GLY A 378 -9.14 22.72 21.40
C GLY A 378 -8.94 22.13 20.00
N PRO A 379 -8.21 22.84 19.12
CA PRO A 379 -8.13 22.49 17.70
C PRO A 379 -7.20 21.30 17.41
N TYR A 380 -6.30 20.95 18.33
CA TYR A 380 -5.27 19.93 18.14
C TYR A 380 -5.54 18.66 18.94
N ILE A 381 -6.78 18.18 18.99
CA ILE A 381 -7.13 16.89 19.61
C ILE A 381 -7.05 15.76 18.58
N VAL A 382 -6.87 14.53 19.05
CA VAL A 382 -6.79 13.35 18.16
C VAL A 382 -8.06 13.24 17.29
N GLY A 383 -7.86 12.99 16.00
CA GLY A 383 -8.93 12.90 15.00
C GLY A 383 -9.31 14.23 14.34
N ASN A 384 -8.88 15.38 14.90
CA ASN A 384 -9.04 16.66 14.22
C ASN A 384 -8.14 16.77 12.98
N THR A 385 -8.49 17.71 12.11
CA THR A 385 -7.71 18.03 10.90
C THR A 385 -7.21 19.47 10.89
N ILE A 386 -6.02 19.67 10.34
CA ILE A 386 -5.33 20.96 10.22
C ILE A 386 -5.15 21.26 8.73
N THR A 387 -5.47 22.49 8.29
CA THR A 387 -5.06 22.97 6.96
C THR A 387 -3.69 23.62 7.06
N LEU A 388 -2.80 23.25 6.15
CA LEU A 388 -1.49 23.90 6.00
C LEU A 388 -1.71 25.35 5.57
N THR A 389 -1.05 26.29 6.24
CA THR A 389 -1.16 27.73 6.01
C THR A 389 0.09 28.28 5.37
#